data_AF-A0A9C9W491-F1
#
_entry.id   AF-A0A9C9W491-F1
#
_cell.length_a   1.000
_cell.length_b   1.000
_cell.length_c   1.000
_cell.angle_alpha   90.00
_cell.angle_beta   90.00
_cell.angle_gamma   90.00
#
_symmetry.space_group_name_H-M   'P 1'
#
loop_
_entity.id
_entity.type
_entity.pdbx_description
1 polymer ?
#
loop_
_entity_poly.entity_id
_entity_poly.type
_entity_poly.pdbx_seq_one_letter_code
_entity_poly.pdbx_strand_id
1 'polypeptide(L)'
;MASQGFFYKLRLLALLLVLFAVAMSTWLTRLRTTAWDQPLWVVVYPINGDRSSATQRYIDGLTEDSFDAIEQFFEREGARYGIGISDPVAMKLSAQVNDLPPHPPHNGQPLAVAWWSLKMRYWAWRHDNFDGPTPDVRMYVVYHDPRTHQRLQHSLGLQKGLIGVVNAFASTALAGRNNVVIAHEFLHTVGATDK
;
A
#
# COMPACT_ATOMS: atom_id res chain seq x y z
N MET A 1 17.39 -33.50 34.16
CA MET A 1 16.26 -32.55 34.19
C MET A 1 16.79 -31.18 33.83
N ALA A 2 16.30 -30.55 32.75
CA ALA A 2 16.73 -29.20 32.40
C ALA A 2 16.32 -28.22 33.51
N SER A 3 17.25 -27.41 34.01
CA SER A 3 16.97 -26.44 35.06
C SER A 3 16.05 -25.33 34.54
N GLN A 4 15.28 -24.69 35.42
CA GLN A 4 14.43 -23.54 35.02
C GLN A 4 15.22 -22.44 34.27
N GLY A 5 16.51 -22.27 34.60
CA GLY A 5 17.39 -21.34 33.89
C GLY A 5 17.67 -21.70 32.43
N PHE A 6 17.63 -22.99 32.06
CA PHE A 6 17.77 -23.43 30.67
C PHE A 6 16.56 -23.00 29.82
N PHE A 7 15.33 -23.21 30.32
CA PHE A 7 14.11 -22.80 29.62
C PHE A 7 14.00 -21.28 29.48
N TYR A 8 14.44 -20.52 30.51
CA TYR A 8 14.53 -19.06 30.41
C TYR A 8 15.50 -18.63 29.30
N LYS A 9 16.73 -19.18 29.28
CA LYS A 9 17.73 -18.86 28.26
C LYS A 9 17.27 -19.25 26.85
N LEU A 10 16.62 -20.40 26.70
CA LEU A 10 16.07 -20.85 25.42
C LEU A 10 14.95 -19.93 24.93
N ARG A 11 14.01 -19.55 25.82
CA ARG A 11 12.94 -18.60 25.48
C ARG A 11 13.50 -17.23 25.11
N LEU A 12 14.48 -16.72 25.88
CA LEU A 12 15.13 -15.45 25.60
C LEU A 12 15.84 -15.49 24.23
N LEU A 13 16.59 -16.56 23.96
CA LEU A 13 17.25 -16.76 22.67
C LEU A 13 16.24 -16.80 21.52
N ALA A 14 15.14 -17.55 21.67
CA ALA A 14 14.09 -17.61 20.66
C ALA A 14 13.46 -16.24 20.40
N LEU A 15 13.16 -15.45 21.44
CA LEU A 15 12.63 -14.10 21.30
C LEU A 15 13.63 -13.15 20.62
N LEU A 16 14.92 -13.24 20.95
CA LEU A 16 15.96 -12.44 20.30
C LEU A 16 16.14 -12.81 18.83
N LEU A 17 16.07 -14.10 18.48
CA LEU A 17 16.13 -14.56 17.09
C LEU A 17 14.92 -14.06 16.28
N VAL A 18 13.72 -14.14 16.84
CA VAL A 18 12.50 -13.59 16.20
C VAL A 18 12.64 -12.08 16.02
N LEU A 19 13.08 -11.35 17.06
CA LEU A 19 13.27 -9.91 16.99
C LEU A 19 14.31 -9.54 15.92
N PHE A 20 15.44 -10.26 15.87
CA PHE A 20 16.48 -10.06 14.87
C PHE A 20 15.96 -10.32 13.45
N ALA A 21 15.22 -11.41 13.23
CA ALA A 21 14.64 -11.73 11.94
C ALA A 21 13.66 -10.64 11.47
N VAL A 22 12.79 -10.15 12.36
CA VAL A 22 11.84 -9.06 12.07
C VAL A 22 12.58 -7.75 11.76
N ALA A 23 13.60 -7.40 12.54
CA ALA A 23 14.40 -6.19 12.33
C ALA A 23 15.17 -6.23 11.00
N MET A 24 15.84 -7.35 10.72
CA MET A 24 16.58 -7.59 9.48
C MET A 24 15.64 -7.54 8.27
N SER A 25 14.49 -8.23 8.33
CA SER A 25 13.48 -8.22 7.27
C SER A 25 13.00 -6.80 6.98
N THR A 26 12.63 -6.04 8.02
CA THR A 26 12.18 -4.65 7.88
C THR A 26 13.25 -3.75 7.25
N TRP A 27 14.52 -3.94 7.64
CA TRP A 27 15.64 -3.18 7.10
C TRP A 27 15.91 -3.51 5.63
N LEU A 28 15.94 -4.80 5.27
CA LEU A 28 16.13 -5.25 3.89
C LEU A 28 14.99 -4.78 2.97
N THR A 29 13.74 -4.87 3.42
CA THR A 29 12.59 -4.33 2.68
C THR A 29 12.75 -2.84 2.41
N ARG A 30 13.13 -2.05 3.43
CA ARG A 30 13.35 -0.62 3.26
C ARG A 30 14.46 -0.31 2.27
N LEU A 31 15.58 -1.03 2.33
CA LEU A 31 16.68 -0.84 1.38
C LEU A 31 16.21 -1.09 -0.05
N ARG A 32 15.56 -2.23 -0.30
CA ARG A 32 15.06 -2.58 -1.63
C ARG A 32 14.07 -1.56 -2.19
N THR A 33 13.11 -1.11 -1.39
CA THR A 33 12.08 -0.17 -1.87
C THR A 33 12.51 1.28 -1.98
N THR A 34 13.74 1.61 -1.56
CA THR A 34 14.28 2.98 -1.64
C THR A 34 15.58 3.08 -2.43
N ALA A 35 16.15 1.94 -2.85
CA ALA A 35 17.37 1.89 -3.65
C ALA A 35 17.11 2.26 -5.11
N TRP A 36 15.90 2.00 -5.62
CA TRP A 36 15.52 2.25 -7.02
C TRP A 36 16.46 1.56 -8.03
N ASP A 37 16.92 0.36 -7.69
CA ASP A 37 17.80 -0.48 -8.50
C ASP A 37 17.06 -1.63 -9.20
N GLN A 38 15.77 -1.83 -8.86
CA GLN A 38 14.84 -2.75 -9.48
C GLN A 38 13.45 -2.09 -9.59
N PRO A 39 12.63 -2.47 -10.59
CA PRO A 39 11.23 -2.04 -10.67
C PRO A 39 10.44 -2.43 -9.42
N LEU A 40 9.70 -1.49 -8.85
CA LEU A 40 8.77 -1.77 -7.75
C LEU A 40 7.42 -2.21 -8.28
N TRP A 41 6.95 -3.38 -7.85
CA TRP A 41 5.64 -3.91 -8.19
C TRP A 41 4.58 -3.28 -7.29
N VAL A 42 3.78 -2.40 -7.87
CA VAL A 42 2.71 -1.67 -7.17
C VAL A 42 1.37 -2.23 -7.63
N VAL A 43 0.74 -3.06 -6.79
CA VAL A 43 -0.56 -3.67 -7.10
C VAL A 43 -1.67 -2.78 -6.56
N VAL A 44 -2.59 -2.40 -7.45
CA VAL A 44 -3.83 -1.70 -7.12
C VAL A 44 -4.93 -2.71 -6.80
N TYR A 45 -5.53 -2.56 -5.63
CA TYR A 45 -6.67 -3.35 -5.16
C TYR A 45 -7.92 -2.46 -5.14
N PRO A 46 -8.78 -2.54 -6.18
CA PRO A 46 -9.96 -1.70 -6.26
C PRO A 46 -11.03 -2.16 -5.27
N ILE A 47 -11.67 -1.21 -4.59
CA ILE A 47 -12.73 -1.45 -3.61
C ILE A 47 -13.91 -0.54 -3.92
N ASN A 48 -15.11 -1.12 -3.94
CA ASN A 48 -16.34 -0.35 -4.05
C ASN A 48 -16.73 0.26 -2.68
N GLY A 49 -16.35 1.51 -2.46
CA GLY A 49 -16.47 2.20 -1.18
C GLY A 49 -17.89 2.55 -0.77
N ASP A 50 -18.73 2.88 -1.76
CA ASP A 50 -20.10 3.33 -1.56
C ASP A 50 -21.15 2.29 -1.94
N ARG A 51 -20.71 1.11 -2.39
CA ARG A 51 -21.55 -0.01 -2.88
C ARG A 51 -22.50 0.40 -4.00
N SER A 52 -22.21 1.50 -4.70
CA SER A 52 -23.07 1.96 -5.78
C SER A 52 -22.84 1.13 -7.05
N SER A 53 -23.88 1.00 -7.87
CA SER A 53 -23.77 0.37 -9.18
C SER A 53 -22.93 1.20 -10.16
N ALA A 54 -22.78 2.49 -9.91
CA ALA A 54 -21.90 3.36 -10.69
C ALA A 54 -20.43 3.08 -10.40
N THR A 55 -20.06 2.98 -9.12
CA THR A 55 -18.73 2.56 -8.70
C THR A 55 -18.40 1.15 -9.19
N GLN A 56 -19.36 0.23 -9.10
CA GLN A 56 -19.14 -1.14 -9.58
C GLN A 56 -18.79 -1.15 -11.07
N ARG A 57 -19.61 -0.50 -11.91
CA ARG A 57 -19.35 -0.40 -13.35
C ARG A 57 -18.01 0.27 -13.68
N TYR A 58 -17.58 1.24 -12.87
CA TYR A 58 -16.27 1.85 -13.04
C TYR A 58 -15.14 0.85 -12.74
N ILE A 59 -15.23 0.12 -11.62
CA ILE A 59 -14.25 -0.90 -11.24
C ILE A 59 -14.19 -2.03 -12.28
N ASP A 60 -15.34 -2.49 -12.77
CA ASP A 60 -15.44 -3.54 -13.80
C ASP A 60 -14.75 -3.13 -15.12
N GLY A 61 -14.59 -1.82 -15.36
CA GLY A 61 -13.91 -1.27 -16.53
C GLY A 61 -12.44 -0.92 -16.31
N LEU A 62 -11.90 -1.11 -15.09
CA LEU A 62 -10.49 -0.87 -14.82
C LEU A 62 -9.62 -1.95 -15.48
N THR A 63 -8.50 -1.49 -16.03
CA THR A 63 -7.43 -2.31 -16.59
C THR A 63 -6.09 -1.85 -16.01
N GLU A 64 -5.00 -2.60 -16.24
CA GLU A 64 -3.66 -2.12 -15.89
C GLU A 64 -3.35 -0.77 -16.56
N ASP A 65 -3.73 -0.61 -17.84
CA ASP A 65 -3.58 0.62 -18.63
C ASP A 65 -4.23 1.86 -17.98
N SER A 66 -5.19 1.67 -17.08
CA SER A 66 -5.80 2.77 -16.32
C SER A 66 -4.78 3.51 -15.43
N PHE A 67 -3.64 2.88 -15.14
CA PHE A 67 -2.58 3.38 -14.27
C PHE A 67 -1.28 3.73 -15.00
N ASP A 68 -1.21 3.62 -16.33
CA ASP A 68 0.00 3.92 -17.12
C ASP A 68 0.56 5.32 -16.87
N ALA A 69 -0.32 6.29 -16.63
CA ALA A 69 0.09 7.66 -16.32
C ALA A 69 0.98 7.75 -15.06
N ILE A 70 0.83 6.80 -14.12
CA ILE A 70 1.67 6.69 -12.93
C ILE A 70 3.04 6.16 -13.33
N GLU A 71 3.12 5.07 -14.10
CA GLU A 71 4.40 4.53 -14.60
C GLU A 71 5.17 5.60 -15.36
N GLN A 72 4.55 6.23 -16.36
CA GLN A 72 5.16 7.29 -17.16
C GLN A 72 5.61 8.49 -16.31
N PHE A 73 4.91 8.79 -15.21
CA PHE A 73 5.36 9.83 -14.27
C PHE A 73 6.66 9.41 -13.57
N PHE A 74 6.73 8.19 -13.05
CA PHE A 74 7.93 7.68 -12.41
C PHE A 74 9.11 7.46 -13.37
N GLU A 75 8.86 7.08 -14.62
CA GLU A 75 9.90 7.03 -15.66
C GLU A 75 10.51 8.41 -15.90
N ARG A 76 9.67 9.45 -16.09
CA ARG A 76 10.14 10.82 -16.32
C ARG A 76 10.87 11.40 -15.12
N GLU A 77 10.32 11.25 -13.92
CA GLU A 77 10.97 11.74 -12.71
C GLU A 77 12.21 10.92 -12.36
N GLY A 78 12.20 9.61 -12.58
CA GLY A 78 13.36 8.74 -12.43
C GLY A 78 14.51 9.19 -13.30
N ALA A 79 14.27 9.43 -14.59
CA ALA A 79 15.27 9.98 -15.51
C ALA A 79 15.78 11.36 -15.05
N ARG A 80 14.87 12.23 -14.56
CA ARG A 80 15.23 13.56 -14.05
C ARG A 80 16.14 13.51 -12.82
N TYR A 81 15.92 12.54 -11.94
CA TYR A 81 16.72 12.36 -10.71
C TYR A 81 17.89 11.39 -10.86
N GLY A 82 18.15 10.88 -12.07
CA GLY A 82 19.28 10.00 -12.35
C GLY A 82 19.13 8.56 -11.85
N ILE A 83 17.89 8.08 -11.72
CA ILE A 83 17.59 6.67 -11.44
C ILE A 83 18.05 5.83 -12.64
N GLY A 84 18.85 4.79 -12.39
CA GLY A 84 19.56 4.01 -13.41
C GLY A 84 18.73 2.95 -14.12
N ILE A 85 17.42 2.87 -13.84
CA ILE A 85 16.47 1.93 -14.45
C ILE A 85 15.40 2.72 -15.22
N SER A 86 14.99 2.19 -16.37
CA SER A 86 14.02 2.83 -17.25
C SER A 86 12.58 2.70 -16.77
N ASP A 87 12.29 1.67 -16.00
CA ASP A 87 10.96 1.22 -15.54
C ASP A 87 10.92 1.12 -14.01
N PRO A 88 11.06 2.23 -13.26
CA PRO A 88 11.18 2.20 -11.81
C PRO A 88 9.95 1.68 -11.07
N VAL A 89 8.79 1.68 -11.72
CA VAL A 89 7.50 1.24 -11.15
C VAL A 89 6.78 0.42 -12.20
N ALA A 90 6.26 -0.74 -11.79
CA ALA A 90 5.35 -1.56 -12.56
C ALA A 90 4.00 -1.61 -11.84
N MET A 91 3.00 -0.97 -12.43
CA MET A 91 1.62 -1.00 -11.95
C MET A 91 0.97 -2.33 -12.34
N LYS A 92 0.21 -2.87 -11.41
CA LYS A 92 -0.54 -4.11 -11.56
C LYS A 92 -1.94 -3.93 -11.00
N LEU A 93 -2.90 -4.70 -11.48
CA LEU A 93 -4.28 -4.63 -11.02
C LEU A 93 -4.73 -5.99 -10.48
N SER A 94 -5.21 -6.02 -9.24
CA SER A 94 -5.82 -7.22 -8.67
C SER A 94 -7.31 -7.30 -9.01
N ALA A 95 -7.92 -8.45 -8.71
CA ALA A 95 -9.37 -8.54 -8.61
C ALA A 95 -9.90 -7.61 -7.51
N GLN A 96 -11.17 -7.20 -7.63
CA GLN A 96 -11.83 -6.37 -6.62
C GLN A 96 -11.81 -7.02 -5.23
N VAL A 97 -11.56 -6.20 -4.21
CA VAL A 97 -11.71 -6.57 -2.81
C VAL A 97 -13.07 -6.08 -2.31
N ASN A 98 -13.81 -6.97 -1.65
CA ASN A 98 -15.20 -6.70 -1.24
C ASN A 98 -15.35 -6.15 0.19
N ASP A 99 -14.27 -6.19 0.97
CA ASP A 99 -14.24 -5.68 2.33
C ASP A 99 -13.51 -4.33 2.39
N LEU A 100 -13.89 -3.48 3.35
CA LEU A 100 -13.26 -2.17 3.54
C LEU A 100 -12.05 -2.27 4.48
N PRO A 101 -10.99 -1.48 4.23
CA PRO A 101 -9.87 -1.38 5.15
C PRO A 101 -10.33 -0.76 6.48
N PRO A 102 -9.72 -1.14 7.62
CA PRO A 102 -10.07 -0.52 8.90
C PRO A 102 -9.73 0.97 8.90
N HIS A 103 -10.66 1.80 9.36
CA HIS A 103 -10.48 3.25 9.42
C HIS A 103 -9.34 3.65 10.37
N PRO A 104 -8.53 4.66 10.00
CA PRO A 104 -7.52 5.21 10.88
C PRO A 104 -8.15 5.87 12.12
N PRO A 105 -7.49 5.82 13.29
CA PRO A 105 -7.99 6.46 14.50
C PRO A 105 -8.04 7.98 14.32
N HIS A 106 -9.09 8.62 14.83
CA HIS A 106 -9.27 10.08 14.72
C HIS A 106 -8.36 10.86 15.68
N ASN A 107 -8.05 10.27 16.82
CA ASN A 107 -7.10 10.79 17.78
C ASN A 107 -5.73 10.18 17.45
N GLY A 108 -4.75 11.00 17.08
CA GLY A 108 -3.38 10.56 16.73
C GLY A 108 -2.58 9.94 17.89
N GLN A 109 -3.25 9.32 18.87
CA GLN A 109 -2.66 8.62 20.00
C GLN A 109 -1.76 7.49 19.49
N PRO A 110 -0.46 7.45 19.88
CA PRO A 110 0.49 6.50 19.32
C PRO A 110 0.08 5.03 19.46
N LEU A 111 -0.55 4.65 20.58
CA LEU A 111 -1.01 3.28 20.82
C LEU A 111 -2.18 2.92 19.90
N ALA A 112 -3.11 3.85 19.66
CA ALA A 112 -4.22 3.64 18.74
C ALA A 112 -3.71 3.49 17.30
N VAL A 113 -2.73 4.33 16.90
CA VAL A 113 -2.08 4.24 15.60
C VAL A 113 -1.32 2.92 15.44
N ALA A 114 -0.59 2.48 16.47
CA ALA A 114 0.13 1.19 16.46
C ALA A 114 -0.85 0.01 16.33
N TRP A 115 -1.92 -0.01 17.11
CA TRP A 115 -2.95 -1.04 17.04
C TRP A 115 -3.66 -1.07 15.68
N TRP A 116 -4.04 0.10 15.17
CA TRP A 116 -4.62 0.23 13.84
C TRP A 116 -3.64 -0.24 12.75
N SER A 117 -2.36 0.10 12.84
CA SER A 117 -1.33 -0.36 11.89
C SER A 117 -1.22 -1.88 11.86
N LEU A 118 -1.34 -2.55 13.00
CA LEU A 118 -1.39 -4.01 13.09
C LEU A 118 -2.66 -4.57 12.46
N LYS A 119 -3.82 -3.98 12.76
CA LYS A 119 -5.10 -4.36 12.18
C LYS A 119 -5.09 -4.21 10.64
N MET A 120 -4.54 -3.12 10.12
CA MET A 120 -4.35 -2.87 8.70
C MET A 120 -3.49 -3.93 8.05
N ARG A 121 -2.34 -4.29 8.64
CA ARG A 121 -1.45 -5.32 8.09
C ARG A 121 -2.11 -6.70 8.05
N TYR A 122 -2.79 -7.07 9.13
CA TYR A 122 -3.55 -8.31 9.17
C TYR A 122 -4.67 -8.32 8.13
N TRP A 123 -5.42 -7.22 8.02
CA TRP A 123 -6.46 -7.06 7.03
C TRP A 123 -5.91 -7.16 5.61
N ALA A 124 -4.81 -6.46 5.30
CA ALA A 124 -4.18 -6.49 3.99
C ALA A 124 -3.71 -7.90 3.61
N TRP A 125 -3.04 -8.60 4.54
CA TRP A 125 -2.64 -9.99 4.35
C TRP A 125 -3.83 -10.93 4.05
N ARG A 126 -4.97 -10.71 4.71
CA ARG A 126 -6.16 -11.55 4.53
C ARG A 126 -6.91 -11.29 3.22
N HIS A 127 -6.77 -10.09 2.65
CA HIS A 127 -7.49 -9.64 1.44
C HIS A 127 -6.57 -9.43 0.23
N ASP A 128 -5.33 -9.91 0.31
CA ASP A 128 -4.45 -10.00 -0.84
C ASP A 128 -4.96 -11.11 -1.77
N ASN A 129 -5.64 -10.72 -2.84
CA ASN A 129 -6.22 -11.59 -3.85
C ASN A 129 -5.49 -11.50 -5.21
N PHE A 130 -4.30 -10.91 -5.23
CA PHE A 130 -3.48 -10.85 -6.44
C PHE A 130 -2.84 -12.21 -6.70
N ASP A 131 -2.91 -12.69 -7.93
CA ASP A 131 -2.45 -14.01 -8.36
C ASP A 131 -1.02 -14.01 -8.94
N GLY A 132 -0.37 -12.85 -9.00
CA GLY A 132 1.02 -12.70 -9.41
C GLY A 132 2.05 -12.84 -8.27
N PRO A 133 3.33 -12.53 -8.55
CA PRO A 133 4.38 -12.38 -7.56
C PRO A 133 3.96 -11.50 -6.38
N THR A 134 4.57 -11.73 -5.21
CA THR A 134 4.30 -10.93 -4.02
C THR A 134 4.58 -9.45 -4.31
N PRO A 135 3.58 -8.55 -4.13
CA PRO A 135 3.77 -7.14 -4.41
C PRO A 135 4.76 -6.48 -3.45
N ASP A 136 5.56 -5.56 -3.98
CA ASP A 136 6.36 -4.65 -3.16
C ASP A 136 5.44 -3.68 -2.42
N VAL A 137 4.47 -3.10 -3.14
CA VAL A 137 3.49 -2.16 -2.58
C VAL A 137 2.06 -2.58 -2.89
N ARG A 138 1.19 -2.53 -1.87
CA ARG A 138 -0.26 -2.75 -2.00
C ARG A 138 -1.01 -1.44 -1.89
N MET A 139 -1.64 -1.01 -2.97
CA MET A 139 -2.45 0.21 -3.03
C MET A 139 -3.94 -0.14 -3.02
N TYR A 140 -4.58 -0.07 -1.87
CA TYR A 140 -6.03 -0.25 -1.75
C TYR A 140 -6.75 1.04 -2.14
N VAL A 141 -7.42 1.03 -3.29
CA VAL A 141 -8.10 2.20 -3.85
C VAL A 141 -9.61 2.05 -3.65
N VAL A 142 -10.13 2.82 -2.71
CA VAL A 142 -11.55 2.86 -2.35
C VAL A 142 -12.25 3.90 -3.23
N TYR A 143 -13.01 3.43 -4.21
CA TYR A 143 -13.73 4.27 -5.16
C TYR A 143 -15.11 4.66 -4.65
N HIS A 144 -15.54 5.89 -4.97
CA HIS A 144 -16.86 6.44 -4.62
C HIS A 144 -17.50 7.16 -5.81
N ASP A 145 -18.82 7.08 -5.98
CA ASP A 145 -19.55 7.80 -7.03
C ASP A 145 -19.47 9.32 -6.77
N PRO A 146 -18.89 10.12 -7.68
CA PRO A 146 -18.74 11.56 -7.47
C PRO A 146 -20.09 12.31 -7.40
N ARG A 147 -21.19 11.70 -7.85
CA ARG A 147 -22.53 12.29 -7.77
C ARG A 147 -23.10 12.23 -6.36
N THR A 148 -22.70 11.23 -5.57
CA THR A 148 -23.14 11.07 -4.18
C THR A 148 -22.07 11.57 -3.19
N HIS A 149 -20.80 11.56 -3.59
CA HIS A 149 -19.67 12.02 -2.79
C HIS A 149 -18.94 13.15 -3.52
N GLN A 150 -19.09 14.39 -3.06
CA GLN A 150 -18.40 15.54 -3.67
C GLN A 150 -16.99 15.77 -3.08
N ARG A 151 -16.73 15.21 -1.90
CA ARG A 151 -15.44 15.26 -1.20
C ARG A 151 -15.15 13.90 -0.61
N LEU A 152 -13.91 13.46 -0.73
CA LEU A 152 -13.44 12.19 -0.18
C LEU A 152 -12.70 12.43 1.13
N GLN A 153 -12.66 11.41 1.97
CA GLN A 153 -11.79 11.40 3.13
C GLN A 153 -10.32 11.42 2.69
N HIS A 154 -9.43 11.88 3.56
CA HIS A 154 -7.99 11.88 3.30
C HIS A 154 -7.51 10.44 3.09
N SER A 155 -6.68 10.27 2.07
CA SER A 155 -5.92 9.05 1.82
C SER A 155 -4.77 8.94 2.83
N LEU A 156 -4.20 7.75 2.97
CA LEU A 156 -3.13 7.51 3.92
C LEU A 156 -2.18 6.39 3.49
N GLY A 157 -0.88 6.65 3.61
CA GLY A 157 0.20 5.68 3.41
C GLY A 157 0.80 5.11 4.70
N LEU A 158 0.95 3.79 4.78
CA LEU A 158 1.71 3.08 5.82
C LEU A 158 3.11 2.71 5.32
N GLN A 159 4.08 3.59 5.58
CA GLN A 159 5.47 3.43 5.12
C GLN A 159 6.09 2.06 5.43
N LYS A 160 6.10 1.66 6.71
CA LYS A 160 6.73 0.38 7.13
C LYS A 160 5.94 -0.86 6.68
N GLY A 161 4.78 -0.69 6.06
CA GLY A 161 3.93 -1.77 5.57
C GLY A 161 3.87 -1.84 4.06
N LEU A 162 4.36 -0.81 3.36
CA LEU A 162 4.21 -0.65 1.92
C LEU A 162 2.74 -0.84 1.49
N ILE A 163 1.84 -0.27 2.31
CA ILE A 163 0.40 -0.32 2.12
C ILE A 163 -0.09 1.12 1.99
N GLY A 164 -0.74 1.46 0.89
CA GLY A 164 -1.47 2.71 0.73
C GLY A 164 -2.97 2.48 0.73
N VAL A 165 -3.73 3.36 1.36
CA VAL A 165 -5.19 3.42 1.24
C VAL A 165 -5.56 4.74 0.61
N VAL A 166 -6.13 4.69 -0.58
CA VAL A 166 -6.50 5.86 -1.37
C VAL A 166 -8.01 5.94 -1.45
N ASN A 167 -8.59 7.09 -1.15
CA ASN A 167 -9.97 7.37 -1.58
C ASN A 167 -9.95 8.04 -2.95
N ALA A 168 -10.66 7.46 -3.92
CA ALA A 168 -10.71 7.90 -5.30
C ALA A 168 -12.16 8.05 -5.81
N PHE A 169 -12.34 8.79 -6.90
CA PHE A 169 -13.65 8.93 -7.53
C PHE A 169 -13.87 7.88 -8.64
N ALA A 170 -15.04 7.26 -8.67
CA ALA A 170 -15.45 6.33 -9.72
C ALA A 170 -15.91 7.08 -10.99
N SER A 171 -14.98 7.80 -11.64
CA SER A 171 -15.25 8.53 -12.88
C SER A 171 -14.01 8.64 -13.75
N THR A 172 -14.17 8.33 -15.04
CA THR A 172 -13.12 8.45 -16.05
C THR A 172 -12.60 9.88 -16.19
N ALA A 173 -13.49 10.88 -16.04
CA ALA A 173 -13.11 12.30 -16.06
C ALA A 173 -12.19 12.69 -14.88
N LEU A 174 -12.19 11.91 -13.80
CA LEU A 174 -11.37 12.13 -12.61
C LEU A 174 -10.21 11.14 -12.50
N ALA A 175 -10.01 10.24 -13.47
CA ALA A 175 -8.96 9.22 -13.44
C ALA A 175 -7.56 9.84 -13.32
N GLY A 176 -7.26 10.91 -14.06
CA GLY A 176 -5.98 11.62 -13.95
C GLY A 176 -5.74 12.19 -12.55
N ARG A 177 -6.80 12.71 -11.90
CA ARG A 177 -6.72 13.19 -10.52
C ARG A 177 -6.50 12.03 -9.54
N ASN A 178 -7.19 10.92 -9.73
CA ASN A 178 -7.00 9.72 -8.91
C ASN A 178 -5.55 9.22 -9.02
N ASN A 179 -4.98 9.17 -10.23
CA ASN A 179 -3.61 8.71 -10.45
C ASN A 179 -2.56 9.59 -9.75
N VAL A 180 -2.79 10.92 -9.69
CA VAL A 180 -1.94 11.83 -8.90
C VAL A 180 -2.00 11.48 -7.41
N VAL A 181 -3.19 11.24 -6.86
CA VAL A 181 -3.34 10.86 -5.44
C VAL A 181 -2.71 9.50 -5.18
N ILE A 182 -2.91 8.50 -6.05
CA ILE A 182 -2.29 7.18 -5.92
C ILE A 182 -0.77 7.30 -5.93
N ALA A 183 -0.19 8.06 -6.88
CA ALA A 183 1.25 8.27 -6.96
C ALA A 183 1.79 8.98 -5.70
N HIS A 184 1.09 9.99 -5.20
CA HIS A 184 1.45 10.71 -3.98
C HIS A 184 1.44 9.79 -2.75
N GLU A 185 0.39 8.99 -2.57
CA GLU A 185 0.32 8.04 -1.46
C GLU A 185 1.35 6.92 -1.58
N PHE A 186 1.62 6.43 -2.79
CA PHE A 186 2.70 5.48 -3.03
C PHE A 186 4.06 6.08 -2.61
N LEU A 187 4.36 7.33 -2.96
CA LEU A 187 5.58 8.01 -2.51
C LEU A 187 5.70 8.03 -0.98
N HIS A 188 4.61 8.26 -0.25
CA HIS A 188 4.61 8.16 1.22
C HIS A 188 4.93 6.76 1.71
N THR A 189 4.48 5.71 1.01
CA THR A 189 4.81 4.33 1.39
C THR A 189 6.31 4.05 1.29
N VAL A 190 7.02 4.65 0.33
CA VAL A 190 8.47 4.52 0.18
C VAL A 190 9.27 5.57 0.98
N GLY A 191 8.59 6.43 1.74
CA GLY A 191 9.20 7.31 2.73
C GLY A 191 9.30 8.78 2.35
N ALA A 192 8.58 9.23 1.32
CA ALA A 192 8.38 10.66 1.09
C ALA A 192 7.57 11.28 2.23
N THR A 193 7.82 12.56 2.50
CA THR A 193 7.08 13.37 3.47
C THR A 193 6.41 14.54 2.76
N ASP A 194 5.25 14.96 3.26
CA ASP A 194 4.60 16.19 2.79
C ASP A 194 5.52 17.39 3.00
N LYS A 195 5.47 18.33 2.06
CA LYS A 195 6.12 19.64 2.14
C LYS A 195 5.11 20.74 1.97
#